data_AF-A0A7W0WLD1-F1
#
_entry.id   AF-A0A7W0WLD1-F1
#
_cell.length_a   1.000
_cell.length_b   1.000
_cell.length_c   1.000
_cell.angle_alpha   90.00
_cell.angle_beta   90.00
_cell.angle_gamma   90.00
#
_symmetry.space_group_name_H-M   'P 1'
#
loop_
_entity.id
_entity.type
_entity.pdbx_description
1 polymer ?
#
loop_
_entity_poly.entity_id
_entity_poly.type
_entity_poly.pdbx_seq_one_letter_code
_entity_poly.pdbx_strand_id
1 'polypeptide(L)' 'MTVAAASSRIDPEVVADQLLEARARTLLLVAPLNDDDLHLQHDPLMSPILWDLGHIAHFEELWLT' A
#
# COMPACT_ATOMS: atom_id res chain seq x y z
N MET A 1 19.52 -31.55 7.99
CA MET A 1 18.56 -31.04 9.00
C MET A 1 17.64 -30.06 8.30
N THR A 2 16.42 -30.48 7.98
CA THR A 2 15.41 -29.61 7.37
C THR A 2 14.59 -29.02 8.51
N VAL A 3 14.74 -27.72 8.77
CA VAL A 3 13.80 -27.00 9.63
C VAL A 3 12.54 -26.81 8.80
N ALA A 4 11.52 -27.62 9.07
CA ALA A 4 10.18 -27.31 8.60
C ALA A 4 9.79 -25.97 9.23
N ALA A 5 9.77 -24.90 8.43
CA ALA A 5 9.17 -23.65 8.85
C ALA A 5 7.70 -23.96 9.19
N ALA A 6 7.35 -23.84 10.47
CA ALA A 6 5.97 -23.94 10.88
C ALA A 6 5.18 -22.88 10.10
N SER A 7 4.22 -23.33 9.29
CA SER A 7 3.27 -22.42 8.67
C SER A 7 2.42 -21.84 9.79
N SER A 8 2.82 -20.67 10.30
CA SER A 8 1.95 -19.88 11.16
C SER A 8 0.77 -19.45 10.29
N ARG A 9 -0.42 -20.00 10.57
CA ARG A 9 -1.64 -19.47 9.98
C ARG A 9 -1.73 -18.01 10.38
N ILE A 10 -1.74 -17.13 9.38
CA ILE A 10 -1.98 -15.71 9.59
C ILE A 10 -3.46 -15.57 9.95
N ASP A 11 -3.74 -14.82 11.02
CA ASP A 11 -5.11 -14.49 11.40
C ASP A 11 -5.67 -13.45 10.41
N PRO A 12 -6.77 -13.76 9.69
CA PRO A 12 -7.36 -12.82 8.73
C PRO A 12 -7.80 -11.49 9.35
N GLU A 13 -8.20 -11.48 10.63
CA GLU A 13 -8.61 -10.25 11.32
C GLU A 13 -7.42 -9.32 11.53
N VAL A 14 -6.27 -9.88 11.91
CA VAL A 14 -5.02 -9.13 12.04
C VAL A 14 -4.57 -8.53 10.70
N VAL A 15 -4.75 -9.27 9.60
CA VAL A 15 -4.42 -8.75 8.26
C VAL A 15 -5.37 -7.63 7.86
N ALA A 16 -6.67 -7.78 8.12
CA ALA A 16 -7.64 -6.74 7.83
C ALA A 16 -7.33 -5.44 8.59
N ASP A 17 -6.99 -5.52 9.88
CA ASP A 17 -6.60 -4.36 10.68
C ASP A 17 -5.33 -3.69 10.14
N GLN A 18 -4.34 -4.46 9.70
CA GLN A 18 -3.11 -3.94 9.10
C GLN A 18 -3.38 -3.24 7.77
N LEU A 19 -4.26 -3.80 6.92
CA LEU A 19 -4.66 -3.16 5.66
C LEU A 19 -5.40 -1.84 5.91
N LEU A 20 -6.27 -1.79 6.93
CA LEU A 20 -6.96 -0.56 7.33
C LEU A 20 -5.99 0.50 7.87
N GLU A 21 -5.03 0.11 8.71
CA GLU A 21 -4.00 1.01 9.23
C GLU A 21 -3.12 1.57 8.11
N ALA A 22 -2.66 0.70 7.20
CA ALA A 22 -1.85 1.10 6.05
C ALA A 22 -2.60 2.11 5.17
N ARG A 23 -3.89 1.85 4.87
CA ARG A 23 -4.73 2.77 4.11
C ARG A 23 -4.90 4.12 4.80
N ALA A 24 -5.21 4.13 6.09
CA ALA A 24 -5.36 5.36 6.86
C ALA A 24 -4.08 6.21 6.84
N ARG A 25 -2.91 5.56 6.92
CA ARG A 25 -1.62 6.25 6.86
C ARG A 25 -1.29 6.77 5.48
N THR A 26 -1.54 6.00 4.43
CA THR A 26 -1.38 6.45 3.04
C THR A 26 -2.22 7.71 2.80
N LEU A 27 -3.48 7.70 3.22
CA LEU A 27 -4.36 8.88 3.09
C LEU A 27 -3.87 10.07 3.92
N LEU A 28 -3.36 9.85 5.14
CA LEU A 28 -2.77 10.90 5.97
C LEU A 28 -1.54 11.54 5.31
N LEU A 29 -0.69 10.73 4.65
CA LEU A 29 0.51 11.22 3.97
C LEU A 29 0.19 12.12 2.78
N VAL A 30 -0.88 11.82 2.05
CA VAL A 30 -1.27 12.58 0.85
C VAL A 30 -2.30 13.68 1.11
N ALA A 31 -2.94 13.70 2.29
CA ALA A 31 -3.91 14.72 2.68
C ALA A 31 -3.47 16.19 2.51
N PRO A 32 -2.20 16.57 2.78
CA PRO A 32 -1.77 17.96 2.60
C PRO A 32 -1.40 18.31 1.15
N LEU A 33 -1.35 17.34 0.24
CA LEU A 33 -0.89 17.53 -1.14
C LEU A 33 -2.03 18.01 -2.04
N ASN A 34 -1.72 18.94 -2.93
CA ASN A 34 -2.64 19.33 -4.00
C ASN A 34 -2.46 18.46 -5.26
N ASP A 35 -3.27 18.68 -6.28
CA ASP A 35 -3.23 17.88 -7.51
C ASP A 35 -1.88 18.00 -8.25
N ASP A 36 -1.30 19.20 -8.32
CA ASP A 36 0.00 19.43 -8.95
C ASP A 36 1.11 18.67 -8.20
N ASP A 37 1.06 18.66 -6.86
CA ASP A 37 1.99 17.91 -6.02
C ASP A 37 1.92 16.39 -6.29
N LEU A 38 0.71 15.85 -6.51
CA LEU A 38 0.51 14.42 -6.78
C LEU A 38 1.06 13.99 -8.14
N HIS A 39 1.05 14.90 -9.12
CA HIS A 39 1.55 14.65 -10.48
C HIS A 39 3.07 14.91 -10.63
N LEU A 40 3.69 15.58 -9.65
CA LEU A 40 5.10 15.94 -9.73
C LEU A 40 6.02 14.71 -9.56
N GLN A 41 6.97 14.58 -10.48
CA GLN A 41 8.09 13.65 -10.33
C GLN A 41 9.25 14.36 -9.62
N HIS A 42 9.49 14.03 -8.35
CA HIS A 42 10.56 14.66 -7.57
C HIS A 42 11.97 14.19 -7.95
N ASP A 43 12.11 12.94 -8.41
CA ASP A 43 13.38 12.35 -8.86
C ASP A 43 13.14 11.51 -10.12
N PRO A 44 14.01 11.55 -11.15
CA PRO A 44 13.84 10.79 -12.39
C PRO A 44 13.69 9.27 -12.21
N LEU A 45 14.19 8.71 -11.11
CA LEU A 45 14.04 7.30 -10.77
C LEU A 45 12.65 6.96 -10.19
N MET A 46 11.97 7.92 -9.58
CA MET A 46 10.71 7.72 -8.87
C MET A 46 9.51 7.96 -9.76
N SER A 47 8.41 7.26 -9.50
CA SER A 47 7.07 7.59 -10.01
C SER A 47 6.53 8.88 -9.36
N PRO A 48 5.60 9.60 -10.01
CA PRO A 48 4.72 10.54 -9.32
C PRO A 48 3.88 9.82 -8.25
N ILE A 49 3.53 10.51 -7.17
CA ILE A 49 2.76 9.93 -6.06
C ILE A 49 1.41 9.38 -6.53
N LEU A 50 0.76 10.06 -7.48
CA LEU A 50 -0.51 9.61 -8.04
C LEU A 50 -0.42 8.21 -8.66
N TRP A 51 0.72 7.87 -9.26
CA TRP A 51 0.92 6.55 -9.87
C TRP A 51 1.00 5.46 -8.80
N ASP A 52 1.67 5.72 -7.68
CA ASP A 52 1.74 4.78 -6.55
C ASP A 52 0.36 4.57 -5.91
N LEU A 53 -0.45 5.63 -5.77
CA LEU A 53 -1.83 5.53 -5.28
C LEU A 53 -2.70 4.67 -6.20
N GLY A 54 -2.60 4.89 -7.52
CA GLY A 54 -3.30 4.08 -8.52
C GLY A 54 -2.88 2.62 -8.48
N HIS A 55 -1.59 2.35 -8.27
CA HIS A 55 -1.07 1.00 -8.13
C HIS A 55 -1.53 0.28 -6.87
N ILE A 56 -1.57 0.96 -5.73
CA ILE A 56 -2.15 0.41 -4.50
C ILE A 56 -3.61 0.01 -4.75
N ALA A 57 -4.41 0.94 -5.31
CA ALA A 57 -5.82 0.68 -5.59
C ALA A 57 -6.03 -0.50 -6.56
N HIS A 58 -5.24 -0.53 -7.65
CA HIS A 58 -5.31 -1.61 -8.62
C HIS A 58 -4.98 -2.98 -8.03
N PHE A 59 -3.94 -3.08 -7.19
CA PHE A 59 -3.59 -4.36 -6.57
C PHE A 59 -4.54 -4.77 -5.45
N GLU A 60 -5.09 -3.82 -4.68
CA GLU A 60 -6.17 -4.14 -3.73
C GLU A 60 -7.38 -4.73 -4.47
N GLU A 61 -7.79 -4.12 -5.58
CA GLU A 61 -8.86 -4.66 -6.42
C GLU A 61 -8.50 -6.05 -6.96
N LEU A 62 -7.35 -6.19 -7.60
CA LEU A 62 -6.95 -7.44 -8.26
C LEU A 62 -6.86 -8.65 -7.30
N TRP A 63 -6.48 -8.43 -6.04
CA TRP A 63 -6.21 -9.53 -5.10
C TRP A 63 -7.29 -9.74 -4.03
N LEU A 64 -8.06 -8.71 -3.68
CA LEU A 64 -9.01 -8.77 -2.57
C LEU A 64 -10.49 -8.72 -3.00
N THR A 65 -10.77 -8.54 -4.29
CA THR A 65 -12.12 -8.71 -4.88
C THR A 65 -12.23 -10.03 -5.63
#